data_AF-A0A397T9H6-F1
#
_entry.id   AF-A0A397T9H6-F1
#
_cell.length_a   1.000
_cell.length_b   1.000
_cell.length_c   1.000
_cell.angle_alpha   90.00
_cell.angle_beta   90.00
_cell.angle_gamma   90.00
#
_symmetry.space_group_name_H-M   'P 1'
#
loop_
_entity.id
_entity.type
_entity.pdbx_description
1 polymer ?
#
loop_
_entity_poly.entity_id
_entity_poly.type
_entity_poly.pdbx_seq_one_letter_code
_entity_poly.pdbx_strand_id
1 'polypeptide(L)'
;MENSFSFPSIHNFPPFYTLQPTQTTWQNQAALWSEIILAYYRHHKLYRLELFESLNSELFNFNNNQGIKRRLRLETLQAIIDTMVKRGTAEWESPPKKVSAIIYWRKPEEWANLINNWILETGMSNSIVTVYEIAHGESSEGFEFHGLDQTILMKALDILVKKGVAQIFQGTSTDDMGVKFFGING
;
A
#
# COMPACT_ATOMS: atom_id res chain seq x y z
N MET A 1 -21.01 -13.83 -3.34
CA MET A 1 -21.79 -13.26 -2.22
C MET A 1 -20.78 -12.76 -1.20
N GLU A 2 -20.92 -11.48 -0.84
CA GLU A 2 -20.10 -10.68 0.09
C GLU A 2 -18.58 -10.57 -0.19
N ASN A 3 -18.22 -9.75 -1.19
CA ASN A 3 -16.86 -9.15 -1.29
C ASN A 3 -16.70 -7.90 -0.39
N SER A 4 -17.63 -7.67 0.54
CA SER A 4 -17.60 -6.55 1.46
C SER A 4 -16.57 -6.80 2.56
N PHE A 5 -15.76 -5.79 2.86
CA PHE A 5 -14.81 -5.84 3.95
C PHE A 5 -15.54 -5.92 5.31
N SER A 6 -15.13 -6.85 6.18
CA SER A 6 -15.69 -6.94 7.53
C SER A 6 -14.93 -6.04 8.49
N PHE A 7 -15.55 -4.92 8.89
CA PHE A 7 -14.95 -4.01 9.87
C PHE A 7 -14.89 -4.62 11.29
N PRO A 8 -13.83 -4.35 12.07
CA PRO A 8 -13.78 -4.76 13.46
C PRO A 8 -14.78 -3.97 14.30
N SER A 9 -15.18 -4.53 15.45
CA SER A 9 -16.22 -3.95 16.33
C SER A 9 -15.93 -2.50 16.77
N ILE A 10 -14.65 -2.12 16.88
CA ILE A 10 -14.24 -0.75 17.22
C ILE A 10 -14.68 0.29 16.19
N HIS A 11 -14.86 -0.09 14.92
CA HIS A 11 -15.40 0.79 13.87
C HIS A 11 -16.85 1.20 14.17
N ASN A 12 -17.60 0.40 14.94
CA ASN A 12 -18.95 0.75 15.38
C ASN A 12 -18.97 1.68 16.60
N PHE A 13 -17.82 2.08 17.15
CA PHE A 13 -17.73 2.87 18.37
C PHE A 13 -17.62 4.38 18.06
N PRO A 14 -18.65 5.20 18.30
CA PRO A 14 -18.65 6.60 17.87
C PRO A 14 -17.47 7.46 18.35
N PRO A 15 -16.97 7.32 19.60
CA PRO A 15 -15.78 8.05 20.05
C PRO A 15 -14.51 7.75 19.25
N PHE A 16 -14.44 6.60 18.55
CA PHE A 16 -13.30 6.21 17.72
C PHE A 16 -13.05 7.15 16.53
N TYR A 17 -14.06 7.93 16.12
CA TYR A 17 -13.97 8.92 15.03
C TYR A 17 -13.51 10.32 15.50
N THR A 18 -13.26 10.50 16.80
CA THR A 18 -12.82 11.78 17.37
C THR A 18 -11.42 11.65 17.91
N LEU A 19 -10.54 12.59 17.54
CA LEU A 19 -9.16 12.66 18.02
C LEU A 19 -9.13 12.62 19.56
N GLN A 20 -8.46 11.61 20.12
CA GLN A 20 -8.37 11.45 21.57
C GLN A 20 -7.39 12.48 22.17
N PRO A 21 -7.77 13.20 23.24
CA PRO A 21 -6.94 14.28 23.81
C PRO A 21 -5.73 13.74 24.60
N THR A 22 -5.85 12.53 25.16
CA THR A 22 -4.79 11.89 25.92
C THR A 22 -3.82 11.16 24.99
N GLN A 23 -2.52 11.43 25.12
CA GLN A 23 -1.49 10.88 24.23
C GLN A 23 -1.50 9.34 24.14
N THR A 24 -1.63 8.64 25.27
CA THR A 24 -1.69 7.17 25.29
C THR A 24 -2.93 6.64 24.56
N THR A 25 -4.09 7.25 24.80
CA THR A 25 -5.34 6.88 24.13
C THR A 25 -5.28 7.17 22.64
N TRP A 26 -4.66 8.28 22.24
CA TRP A 26 -4.39 8.62 20.84
C TRP A 26 -3.49 7.58 20.18
N GLN A 27 -2.39 7.16 20.82
CA GLN A 27 -1.50 6.14 20.27
C GLN A 27 -2.23 4.81 20.00
N ASN A 28 -3.11 4.40 20.92
CA ASN A 28 -3.96 3.22 20.75
C ASN A 28 -4.98 3.43 19.63
N GLN A 29 -5.66 4.58 19.58
CA GLN A 29 -6.59 4.92 18.51
C GLN A 29 -5.91 4.89 17.15
N ALA A 30 -4.75 5.52 17.01
CA ALA A 30 -4.00 5.58 15.77
C ALA A 30 -3.52 4.18 15.34
N ALA A 31 -3.09 3.34 16.29
CA ALA A 31 -2.72 1.95 16.00
C ALA A 31 -3.90 1.14 15.43
N LEU A 32 -5.06 1.21 16.08
CA LEU A 32 -6.27 0.53 15.63
C LEU A 32 -6.73 1.04 14.25
N TRP A 33 -6.65 2.35 14.01
CA TRP A 33 -6.94 2.90 12.68
C TRP A 33 -5.93 2.43 11.62
N SER A 34 -4.64 2.39 11.93
CA SER A 34 -3.62 1.83 11.03
C SER A 34 -3.95 0.39 10.63
N GLU A 35 -4.32 -0.46 11.59
CA GLU A 35 -4.70 -1.86 11.32
C GLU A 35 -5.92 -1.95 10.39
N ILE A 36 -6.96 -1.16 10.64
CA ILE A 36 -8.16 -1.12 9.80
C ILE A 36 -7.83 -0.64 8.37
N ILE A 37 -7.05 0.44 8.24
CA ILE A 37 -6.66 0.98 6.93
C ILE A 37 -5.86 -0.06 6.16
N LEU A 38 -4.85 -0.68 6.77
CA LEU A 38 -4.03 -1.69 6.11
C LEU A 38 -4.85 -2.91 5.69
N ALA A 39 -5.74 -3.40 6.55
CA ALA A 39 -6.60 -4.54 6.23
C ALA A 39 -7.59 -4.22 5.10
N TYR A 40 -8.22 -3.04 5.12
CA TYR A 40 -9.13 -2.57 4.07
C TYR A 40 -8.40 -2.43 2.73
N TYR A 41 -7.24 -1.77 2.74
CA TYR A 41 -6.44 -1.57 1.53
C TYR A 41 -5.92 -2.90 0.95
N ARG A 42 -5.55 -3.86 1.80
CA ARG A 42 -5.20 -5.22 1.36
C ARG A 42 -6.37 -5.94 0.72
N HIS A 43 -7.55 -5.91 1.36
CA HIS A 43 -8.76 -6.60 0.87
C HIS A 43 -9.17 -6.10 -0.52
N HIS A 44 -9.10 -4.80 -0.74
CA HIS A 44 -9.47 -4.17 -2.01
C HIS A 44 -8.28 -4.01 -2.99
N LYS A 45 -7.08 -4.48 -2.63
CA LYS A 45 -5.83 -4.27 -3.39
C LYS A 45 -5.59 -2.81 -3.78
N LEU A 46 -5.89 -1.89 -2.85
CA LEU A 46 -5.64 -0.46 -3.00
C LEU A 46 -4.27 -0.12 -2.44
N TYR A 47 -3.65 0.91 -3.01
CA TYR A 47 -2.32 1.38 -2.59
C TYR A 47 -2.25 2.90 -2.42
N ARG A 48 -3.18 3.63 -3.01
CA ARG A 48 -3.22 5.10 -2.96
C ARG A 48 -4.44 5.58 -2.17
N LEU A 49 -4.22 6.49 -1.24
CA LEU A 49 -5.23 7.11 -0.39
C LEU A 49 -5.30 8.60 -0.72
N GLU A 50 -6.39 9.01 -1.37
CA GLU A 50 -6.77 10.41 -1.48
C GLU A 50 -7.59 10.81 -0.26
N LEU A 51 -7.04 11.65 0.62
CA LEU A 51 -7.62 11.86 1.94
C LEU A 51 -9.01 12.51 1.84
N PHE A 52 -9.15 13.59 1.08
CA PHE A 52 -10.42 14.33 1.04
C PHE A 52 -11.56 13.50 0.44
N GLU A 53 -11.27 12.75 -0.62
CA GLU A 53 -12.23 11.91 -1.32
C GLU A 53 -12.63 10.69 -0.49
N SER A 54 -11.65 10.02 0.11
CA SER A 54 -11.86 8.82 0.94
C SER A 54 -12.65 9.09 2.21
N LEU A 55 -12.67 10.31 2.73
CA LEU A 55 -13.43 10.66 3.93
C LEU A 55 -14.95 10.41 3.81
N ASN A 56 -15.50 10.30 2.59
CA ASN A 56 -16.90 9.93 2.37
C ASN A 56 -17.12 8.40 2.22
N SER A 57 -16.03 7.62 2.11
CA SER A 57 -16.08 6.17 1.96
C SER A 57 -16.48 5.48 3.27
N GLU A 58 -16.92 4.22 3.18
CA GLU A 58 -17.25 3.37 4.33
C GLU A 58 -16.08 3.19 5.32
N LEU A 59 -14.83 3.33 4.85
CA LEU A 59 -13.65 3.22 5.70
C LEU A 59 -13.63 4.29 6.79
N PHE A 60 -13.95 5.54 6.45
CA PHE A 60 -13.84 6.70 7.36
C PHE A 60 -15.18 7.33 7.73
N ASN A 61 -16.28 6.80 7.20
CA ASN A 61 -17.63 7.24 7.45
C ASN A 61 -18.50 6.06 7.90
N PHE A 62 -18.85 6.07 9.18
CA PHE A 62 -19.77 5.11 9.77
C PHE A 62 -21.19 5.67 9.76
N ASN A 63 -22.11 4.86 9.23
CA ASN A 63 -23.54 5.09 9.31
C ASN A 63 -24.22 3.80 9.76
N ASN A 64 -24.90 3.82 10.91
CA ASN A 64 -25.69 2.67 11.37
C ASN A 64 -27.18 2.85 11.10
N ASN A 65 -27.92 1.75 11.22
CA ASN A 65 -29.39 1.73 11.07
C ASN A 65 -30.14 2.59 12.11
N GLN A 66 -29.44 3.12 13.12
CA GLN A 66 -29.99 4.03 14.13
C GLN A 66 -29.75 5.51 13.78
N GLY A 67 -29.22 5.82 12.59
CA GLY A 67 -29.03 7.18 12.10
C GLY A 67 -27.80 7.91 12.67
N ILE A 68 -26.91 7.20 13.37
CA ILE A 68 -25.66 7.77 13.85
C ILE A 68 -24.69 7.86 12.67
N LYS A 69 -24.44 9.09 12.22
CA LYS A 69 -23.41 9.41 11.22
C LYS A 69 -22.15 9.91 11.91
N ARG A 70 -21.03 9.23 11.70
CA ARG A 70 -19.72 9.65 12.21
C ARG A 70 -18.71 9.56 11.09
N ARG A 71 -17.97 10.64 10.91
CA ARG A 71 -16.95 10.78 9.89
C ARG A 71 -15.68 11.28 10.54
N LEU A 72 -14.54 10.71 10.19
CA LEU A 72 -13.25 11.26 10.61
C LEU A 72 -13.10 12.69 10.10
N ARG A 73 -12.48 13.55 10.89
CA ARG A 73 -12.04 14.85 10.41
C ARG A 73 -10.75 14.70 9.60
N LEU A 74 -10.53 15.58 8.63
CA LEU A 74 -9.34 15.53 7.80
C LEU A 74 -8.06 15.60 8.63
N GLU A 75 -8.04 16.45 9.65
CA GLU A 75 -6.89 16.63 10.54
C GLU A 75 -6.59 15.36 11.34
N THR A 76 -7.64 14.64 11.76
CA THR A 76 -7.49 13.35 12.46
C THR A 76 -6.93 12.28 11.52
N LEU A 77 -7.43 12.21 10.28
CA LEU A 77 -6.91 11.30 9.27
C LEU A 77 -5.44 11.60 8.95
N GLN A 78 -5.08 12.87 8.75
CA GLN A 78 -3.68 13.28 8.54
C GLN A 78 -2.78 12.84 9.70
N ALA A 79 -3.22 12.99 10.95
CA ALA A 79 -2.46 12.56 12.12
C ALA A 79 -2.32 11.02 12.22
N ILE A 80 -3.33 10.26 11.78
CA ILE A 80 -3.24 8.80 11.65
C ILE A 80 -2.20 8.43 10.60
N ILE A 81 -2.26 9.04 9.41
CA ILE A 81 -1.30 8.77 8.34
C ILE A 81 0.12 9.19 8.74
N ASP A 82 0.31 10.29 9.47
CA ASP A 82 1.62 10.64 10.05
C ASP A 82 2.16 9.54 10.97
N THR A 83 1.29 8.88 11.74
CA THR A 83 1.66 7.74 12.59
C THR A 83 2.04 6.53 11.72
N MET A 84 1.32 6.28 10.63
CA MET A 84 1.65 5.20 9.68
C MET A 84 2.98 5.43 8.97
N VAL A 85 3.26 6.68 8.57
CA VAL A 85 4.53 7.09 7.94
C VAL A 85 5.69 6.87 8.91
N LYS A 86 5.56 7.28 10.17
CA LYS A 86 6.59 7.01 11.21
C LYS A 86 6.86 5.53 11.43
N ARG A 87 5.86 4.67 11.20
CA ARG A 87 5.98 3.20 11.32
C ARG A 87 6.45 2.53 10.01
N GLY A 88 6.63 3.28 8.93
CA GLY A 88 7.00 2.73 7.62
C GLY A 88 5.89 1.92 6.95
N THR A 89 4.63 2.24 7.26
CA THR A 89 3.43 1.58 6.69
C THR A 89 2.65 2.49 5.74
N ALA A 90 3.11 3.72 5.56
CA ALA A 90 2.61 4.67 4.57
C ALA A 90 3.72 5.64 4.14
N GLU A 91 3.50 6.37 3.06
CA GLU A 91 4.36 7.45 2.57
C GLU A 91 3.50 8.59 2.02
N TRP A 92 3.83 9.84 2.35
CA TRP A 92 3.15 11.00 1.78
C TRP A 92 3.63 11.23 0.34
N GLU A 93 2.71 11.39 -0.62
CA GLU A 93 3.09 11.58 -2.04
C GLU A 93 3.52 13.01 -2.37
N SER A 94 3.01 14.02 -1.66
CA SER A 94 3.23 15.45 -2.00
C SER A 94 3.60 16.34 -0.81
N PRO A 95 4.61 15.99 0.01
CA PRO A 95 5.02 16.82 1.14
C PRO A 95 5.45 18.23 0.67
N PRO A 96 5.16 19.30 1.45
CA PRO A 96 4.52 19.28 2.77
C PRO A 96 2.98 19.17 2.73
N LYS A 97 2.36 19.12 1.53
CA LYS A 97 0.91 19.00 1.38
C LYS A 97 0.45 17.56 1.68
N LYS A 98 -0.28 17.40 2.78
CA LYS A 98 -0.83 16.10 3.22
C LYS A 98 -2.20 15.82 2.60
N VAL A 99 -2.21 15.67 1.28
CA VAL A 99 -3.44 15.45 0.49
C VAL A 99 -3.64 14.00 0.09
N SER A 100 -2.54 13.30 -0.22
CA SER A 100 -2.57 11.91 -0.65
C SER A 100 -1.36 11.13 -0.10
N ALA A 101 -1.57 9.84 0.14
CA ALA A 101 -0.55 8.95 0.68
C ALA A 101 -0.58 7.58 0.00
N ILE A 102 0.58 6.95 -0.09
CA ILE A 102 0.73 5.55 -0.46
C ILE A 102 0.63 4.71 0.81
N ILE A 103 -0.16 3.64 0.78
CA ILE A 103 -0.40 2.73 1.89
C ILE A 103 0.30 1.39 1.61
N TYR A 104 1.16 0.98 2.55
CA TYR A 104 1.95 -0.24 2.45
C TYR A 104 1.37 -1.35 3.34
N TRP A 105 0.27 -1.97 2.88
CA TRP A 105 -0.26 -3.18 3.55
C TRP A 105 0.66 -4.40 3.41
N ARG A 106 1.60 -4.35 2.46
CA ARG A 106 2.83 -5.14 2.39
C ARG A 106 3.96 -4.18 2.02
N LYS A 107 5.12 -4.30 2.65
CA LYS A 107 6.22 -3.36 2.42
C LYS A 107 6.85 -3.54 1.03
N PRO A 108 7.35 -2.46 0.40
CA PRO A 108 8.10 -2.56 -0.87
C PRO A 108 9.26 -3.55 -0.82
N GLU A 109 9.96 -3.69 0.32
CA GLU A 109 11.04 -4.67 0.50
C GLU A 109 10.55 -6.12 0.41
N GLU A 110 9.34 -6.39 0.90
CA GLU A 110 8.74 -7.73 0.83
C GLU A 110 8.30 -8.05 -0.60
N TRP A 111 7.75 -7.07 -1.32
CA TRP A 111 7.47 -7.19 -2.75
C TRP A 111 8.75 -7.44 -3.55
N ALA A 112 9.82 -6.69 -3.28
CA ALA A 112 11.11 -6.88 -3.91
C ALA A 112 11.63 -8.32 -3.72
N ASN A 113 11.50 -8.86 -2.50
CA ASN A 113 11.91 -10.24 -2.23
C ASN A 113 11.06 -11.26 -3.00
N LEU A 114 9.74 -11.06 -3.11
CA LEU A 114 8.87 -11.94 -3.92
C LEU A 114 9.26 -11.93 -5.40
N ILE A 115 9.47 -10.75 -5.97
CA ILE A 115 9.88 -10.58 -7.37
C ILE A 115 11.24 -11.25 -7.60
N ASN A 116 12.19 -11.04 -6.69
CA ASN A 116 13.50 -11.66 -6.78
C ASN A 116 13.42 -13.20 -6.74
N ASN A 117 12.59 -13.77 -5.86
CA ASN A 117 12.39 -15.21 -5.79
C ASN A 117 11.76 -15.76 -7.09
N TRP A 118 10.76 -15.07 -7.64
CA TRP A 118 10.14 -15.43 -8.91
C TRP A 118 11.15 -15.47 -10.07
N ILE A 119 12.06 -14.50 -10.16
CA ILE A 119 13.12 -14.49 -11.19
C ILE A 119 14.06 -15.69 -11.04
N LEU A 120 14.38 -16.09 -9.81
CA LEU A 120 15.22 -17.26 -9.54
C LEU A 120 14.50 -18.56 -9.90
N GLU A 121 13.20 -18.66 -9.59
CA GLU A 121 12.38 -19.85 -9.87
C GLU A 121 12.10 -20.05 -11.37
N THR A 122 11.88 -18.96 -12.11
CA THR A 122 11.58 -19.00 -13.55
C THR A 122 12.81 -19.07 -14.45
N GLY A 123 14.02 -18.94 -13.89
CA GLY A 123 15.26 -18.92 -14.66
C GLY A 123 15.42 -17.67 -15.54
N MET A 124 14.65 -16.60 -15.28
CA MET A 124 14.73 -15.32 -16.00
C MET A 124 15.94 -14.47 -15.58
N SER A 125 16.88 -15.06 -14.85
CA SER A 125 18.16 -14.43 -14.53
C SER A 125 18.92 -14.14 -15.83
N ASN A 126 19.35 -12.89 -16.02
CA ASN A 126 20.00 -12.34 -17.22
C ASN A 126 19.11 -12.01 -18.44
N SER A 127 17.80 -12.26 -18.41
CA SER A 127 16.88 -11.67 -19.40
C SER A 127 16.45 -10.26 -19.00
N ILE A 128 16.11 -9.45 -20.01
CA ILE A 128 15.43 -8.16 -19.80
C ILE A 128 13.93 -8.43 -19.92
N VAL A 129 13.17 -8.03 -18.90
CA VAL A 129 11.70 -8.04 -18.90
C VAL A 129 11.20 -6.63 -18.65
N THR A 130 10.04 -6.28 -19.19
CA THR A 130 9.42 -4.97 -18.98
C THR A 130 8.71 -4.89 -17.63
N VAL A 131 8.50 -3.68 -17.11
CA VAL A 131 7.68 -3.46 -15.90
C VAL A 131 6.27 -4.03 -16.11
N TYR A 132 5.70 -3.89 -17.31
CA TYR A 132 4.42 -4.49 -17.66
C TYR A 132 4.43 -6.01 -17.54
N GLU A 133 5.43 -6.68 -18.12
CA GLU A 133 5.53 -8.15 -18.06
C GLU A 133 5.67 -8.69 -16.64
N ILE A 134 6.34 -7.95 -15.74
CA ILE A 134 6.47 -8.35 -14.33
C ILE A 134 5.10 -8.33 -13.63
N ALA A 135 4.27 -7.31 -13.88
CA ALA A 135 2.96 -7.18 -13.24
C ALA A 135 1.86 -7.97 -13.94
N HIS A 136 1.92 -8.13 -15.26
CA HIS A 136 0.79 -8.57 -16.08
C HIS A 136 1.16 -9.67 -17.09
N GLY A 137 2.41 -10.11 -17.15
CA GLY A 137 2.84 -11.19 -18.05
C GLY A 137 2.38 -12.57 -17.56
N GLU A 138 2.24 -13.52 -18.47
CA GLU A 138 1.79 -14.90 -18.18
C GLU A 138 2.66 -15.59 -17.12
N SER A 139 3.98 -15.34 -17.14
CA SER A 139 4.93 -15.90 -16.17
C SER A 139 4.73 -15.39 -14.74
N SER A 140 4.04 -14.26 -14.56
CA SER A 140 3.71 -13.70 -13.25
C SER A 140 2.38 -14.23 -12.69
N GLU A 141 1.57 -14.92 -13.50
CA GLU A 141 0.28 -15.45 -13.05
C GLU A 141 0.45 -16.43 -11.88
N GLY A 142 -0.45 -16.33 -10.90
CA GLY A 142 -0.39 -17.12 -9.67
C GLY A 142 0.51 -16.56 -8.57
N PHE A 143 1.38 -15.59 -8.87
CA PHE A 143 2.15 -14.87 -7.86
C PHE A 143 1.36 -13.71 -7.25
N GLU A 144 1.61 -13.40 -5.97
CA GLU A 144 0.89 -12.33 -5.27
C GLU A 144 1.12 -10.93 -5.85
N PHE A 145 2.25 -10.71 -6.55
CA PHE A 145 2.57 -9.43 -7.19
C PHE A 145 1.95 -9.28 -8.59
N HIS A 146 1.22 -10.28 -9.08
CA HIS A 146 0.45 -10.13 -10.31
C HIS A 146 -0.65 -9.07 -10.12
N GLY A 147 -0.70 -8.11 -11.05
CA GLY A 147 -1.56 -6.92 -10.96
C GLY A 147 -1.14 -5.95 -9.86
N LEU A 148 0.13 -5.98 -9.42
CA LEU A 148 0.66 -5.01 -8.46
C LEU A 148 0.61 -3.60 -9.06
N ASP A 149 0.21 -2.63 -8.24
CA ASP A 149 0.21 -1.22 -8.63
C ASP A 149 1.61 -0.79 -9.09
N GLN A 150 1.65 -0.09 -10.22
CA GLN A 150 2.88 0.31 -10.89
C GLN A 150 3.81 1.13 -9.97
N THR A 151 3.25 1.99 -9.13
CA THR A 151 4.04 2.81 -8.18
C THR A 151 4.72 1.92 -7.14
N ILE A 152 4.00 0.92 -6.63
CA ILE A 152 4.54 -0.05 -5.65
C ILE A 152 5.58 -0.94 -6.31
N LEU A 153 5.31 -1.41 -7.52
CA LEU A 153 6.24 -2.22 -8.30
C LEU A 153 7.55 -1.46 -8.53
N MET A 154 7.49 -0.21 -8.98
CA MET A 154 8.69 0.62 -9.18
C MET A 154 9.48 0.80 -7.89
N LYS A 155 8.81 1.04 -6.75
CA LYS A 155 9.49 1.11 -5.44
C LYS A 155 10.17 -0.20 -5.05
N ALA A 156 9.56 -1.34 -5.34
CA ALA A 156 10.15 -2.65 -5.10
C ALA A 156 11.37 -2.89 -6.02
N LEU A 157 11.28 -2.51 -7.29
CA LEU A 157 12.38 -2.61 -8.26
C LEU A 157 13.55 -1.69 -7.87
N ASP A 158 13.30 -0.46 -7.42
CA ASP A 158 14.34 0.44 -6.92
C ASP A 158 15.14 -0.17 -5.76
N ILE A 159 14.49 -0.97 -4.91
CA ILE A 159 15.17 -1.70 -3.81
C ILE A 159 16.08 -2.78 -4.38
N LEU A 160 15.65 -3.50 -5.41
CA LEU A 160 16.47 -4.51 -6.09
C LEU A 160 17.67 -3.88 -6.81
N VAL A 161 17.47 -2.70 -7.43
CA VAL A 161 18.57 -1.90 -8.00
C VAL A 161 19.57 -1.48 -6.94
N LYS A 162 19.10 -0.94 -5.79
CA LYS A 162 19.97 -0.56 -4.67
C LYS A 162 20.72 -1.75 -4.06
N LYS A 163 20.14 -2.95 -4.08
CA LYS A 163 20.79 -4.20 -3.67
C LYS A 163 21.79 -4.74 -4.72
N GLY A 164 21.84 -4.16 -5.91
CA GLY A 164 22.74 -4.60 -6.99
C GLY A 164 22.28 -5.88 -7.71
N VAL A 165 21.02 -6.29 -7.53
CA VAL A 165 20.46 -7.51 -8.14
C VAL A 165 19.54 -7.22 -9.33
N ALA A 166 19.29 -5.94 -9.64
CA ALA A 166 18.57 -5.52 -10.83
C ALA A 166 19.13 -4.21 -11.42
N GLN A 167 18.82 -3.94 -12.68
CA GLN A 167 19.07 -2.68 -13.36
C GLN A 167 17.86 -2.30 -14.22
N ILE A 168 17.40 -1.04 -14.09
CA ILE A 168 16.28 -0.49 -14.86
C ILE A 168 16.83 0.30 -16.05
N PHE A 169 16.21 0.11 -17.21
CA PHE A 169 16.48 0.78 -18.48
C PHE A 169 15.31 1.70 -18.81
N GLN A 170 15.62 2.88 -19.35
CA GLN A 170 14.62 3.86 -19.74
C GLN A 170 13.74 3.31 -20.88
N GLY A 171 12.44 3.52 -20.77
CA GLY A 171 11.44 3.23 -21.79
C GLY A 171 10.72 4.50 -22.25
N THR A 172 9.81 4.35 -23.22
CA THR A 172 8.90 5.43 -23.65
C THR A 172 7.83 5.77 -22.62
N SER A 173 7.50 4.80 -21.76
CA SER A 173 6.62 4.93 -20.60
C SER A 173 7.19 4.09 -19.45
N THR A 174 6.61 4.19 -18.25
CA THR A 174 7.00 3.34 -17.12
C THR A 174 6.74 1.85 -17.39
N ASP A 175 5.68 1.51 -18.12
CA ASP A 175 5.38 0.13 -18.50
C ASP A 175 6.41 -0.45 -19.48
N ASP A 176 6.94 0.40 -20.37
CA ASP A 176 7.96 0.04 -21.35
C ASP A 176 9.39 0.01 -20.76
N MET A 177 9.57 0.37 -19.49
CA MET A 177 10.89 0.32 -18.86
C MET A 177 11.35 -1.13 -18.78
N GLY A 178 12.54 -1.39 -19.32
CA GLY A 178 13.18 -2.69 -19.23
C GLY A 178 13.84 -2.88 -17.87
N VAL A 179 13.79 -4.08 -17.33
CA VAL A 179 14.42 -4.48 -16.06
C VAL A 179 15.26 -5.72 -16.33
N LYS A 180 16.56 -5.61 -16.12
CA LYS A 180 17.48 -6.75 -16.13
C LYS A 180 17.73 -7.20 -14.71
N PHE A 181 17.51 -8.48 -14.43
CA PHE A 181 17.88 -9.08 -13.16
C PHE A 181 19.21 -9.80 -13.27
N PHE A 182 20.03 -9.65 -12.24
CA PHE A 182 21.31 -10.34 -12.12
C PHE A 182 21.10 -11.56 -11.22
N GLY A 183 21.42 -12.74 -11.73
CA GLY A 183 21.48 -13.93 -10.88
C GLY A 183 22.48 -13.69 -9.75
N ILE A 184 22.17 -14.12 -8.53
CA ILE A 184 23.13 -14.07 -7.44
C ILE A 184 24.29 -14.99 -7.86
N ASN A 185 25.43 -14.39 -8.25
CA ASN A 185 26.67 -15.14 -8.32
C ASN A 185 26.89 -15.70 -6.91
N GLY A 186 26.96 -17.03 -6.81
CA GLY A 186 27.05 -17.78 -5.54
C GLY A 186 28.20 -17.33 -4.64
#